data_AF-A0A934TEE4-F1
#
_entry.id   AF-A0A934TEE4-F1
#
_cell.length_a   1.000
_cell.length_b   1.000
_cell.length_c   1.000
_cell.angle_alpha   90.00
_cell.angle_beta   90.00
_cell.angle_gamma   90.00
#
_symmetry.space_group_name_H-M   'P 1'
#
loop_
_entity.id
_entity.type
_entity.pdbx_description
1 polymer ?
#
loop_
_entity_poly.entity_id
_entity_poly.type
_entity_poly.pdbx_seq_one_letter_code
_entity_poly.pdbx_strand_id
1 'polypeptide(L)'
;MTNEEVHEYLASNPLVMGLLIIAFGIFLLLAAIFDWNIIFEDIERSNYSLTKLDGIINLFGRKAGRIFCGIISIIIIGSGIVWIWTNQNIT
;
A
#
# COMPACT_ATOMS: atom_id res chain seq x y z
N MET A 1 14.10 -12.28 -17.66
CA MET A 1 14.18 -10.98 -16.98
C MET A 1 14.97 -11.19 -15.70
N THR A 2 16.27 -10.92 -15.74
CA THR A 2 17.14 -10.97 -14.55
C THR A 2 16.87 -9.74 -13.68
N ASN A 3 17.15 -9.82 -12.37
CA ASN A 3 16.90 -8.70 -11.44
C ASN A 3 17.56 -7.38 -11.87
N GLU A 4 18.67 -7.47 -12.60
CA GLU A 4 19.44 -6.32 -13.12
C GLU A 4 18.67 -5.59 -14.23
N GLU A 5 18.07 -6.33 -15.17
CA GLU A 5 17.25 -5.76 -16.26
C GLU A 5 16.01 -5.02 -15.74
N VAL A 6 15.41 -5.52 -14.63
CA VAL A 6 14.27 -4.85 -13.98
C VAL A 6 14.69 -3.51 -13.39
N HIS A 7 15.86 -3.48 -12.75
CA HIS A 7 16.38 -2.29 -12.10
C HIS A 7 16.75 -1.22 -13.12
N GLU A 8 17.40 -1.61 -14.22
CA GLU A 8 17.71 -0.71 -15.33
C GLU A 8 16.45 -0.16 -16.01
N TYR A 9 15.43 -0.99 -16.19
CA TYR A 9 14.16 -0.55 -16.79
C TYR A 9 13.39 0.44 -15.89
N LEU A 10 13.38 0.20 -14.57
CA LEU A 10 12.78 1.11 -13.60
C LEU A 10 13.56 2.42 -13.45
N ALA A 11 14.90 2.35 -13.52
CA ALA A 11 15.76 3.53 -13.48
C ALA A 11 15.64 4.39 -14.75
N SER A 12 15.46 3.76 -15.92
CA SER A 12 15.28 4.45 -17.20
C SER A 12 13.87 5.02 -17.41
N ASN A 13 12.87 4.53 -16.67
CA ASN A 13 11.48 4.99 -16.77
C ASN A 13 10.91 5.34 -15.39
N PRO A 14 11.30 6.49 -14.79
CA PRO A 14 10.87 6.89 -13.45
C PRO A 14 9.33 7.07 -13.34
N LEU A 15 8.66 7.31 -14.47
CA LEU A 15 7.20 7.33 -14.58
C LEU A 15 6.55 5.98 -14.24
N VAL A 16 7.14 4.87 -14.69
CA VAL A 16 6.61 3.51 -14.45
C VAL A 16 6.67 3.20 -12.96
N MET A 17 7.75 3.58 -12.29
CA MET A 17 7.91 3.43 -10.84
C MET A 17 6.83 4.23 -10.07
N GLY A 18 6.61 5.49 -10.44
CA GLY A 18 5.56 6.32 -9.84
C GLY A 18 4.16 5.74 -10.04
N LEU A 19 3.88 5.21 -11.24
CA LEU A 19 2.60 4.60 -11.58
C LEU A 19 2.36 3.29 -10.81
N LEU A 20 3.41 2.49 -10.58
CA LEU A 20 3.33 1.30 -9.72
C LEU A 20 3.02 1.64 -8.26
N ILE A 21 3.63 2.71 -7.72
CA ILE A 21 3.35 3.19 -6.36
C ILE A 21 1.88 3.63 -6.24
N ILE A 22 1.37 4.38 -7.23
CA ILE A 22 -0.04 4.81 -7.26
C ILE A 22 -0.95 3.59 -7.37
N ALA A 23 -0.66 2.62 -8.24
CA ALA A 23 -1.46 1.41 -8.41
C ALA A 23 -1.54 0.60 -7.10
N PHE A 24 -0.43 0.49 -6.37
CA PHE A 24 -0.38 -0.18 -5.07
C PHE A 24 -1.20 0.57 -4.01
N GLY A 25 -1.12 1.91 -4.00
CA GLY A 25 -1.95 2.75 -3.15
C GLY A 25 -3.45 2.60 -3.45
N ILE A 26 -3.85 2.59 -4.72
CA ILE A 26 -5.24 2.36 -5.14
C ILE A 26 -5.71 0.96 -4.72
N PHE A 27 -4.88 -0.06 -4.88
CA PHE A 27 -5.20 -1.42 -4.45
C PHE A 27 -5.47 -1.48 -2.94
N LEU A 28 -4.63 -0.84 -2.12
CA LEU A 28 -4.85 -0.73 -0.67
C LEU A 28 -6.12 0.05 -0.32
N LEU A 29 -6.41 1.12 -1.05
CA LEU A 29 -7.64 1.91 -0.88
C LEU A 29 -8.88 1.06 -1.17
N LEU A 30 -8.87 0.31 -2.29
CA LEU A 30 -9.95 -0.60 -2.66
C LEU A 30 -10.11 -1.70 -1.63
N ALA A 31 -9.02 -2.28 -1.15
CA ALA A 31 -9.08 -3.28 -0.08
C ALA A 31 -9.73 -2.72 1.19
N ALA A 32 -9.40 -1.48 1.58
CA ALA A 32 -10.01 -0.80 2.72
C ALA A 32 -11.51 -0.48 2.53
N ILE A 33 -11.92 -0.15 1.30
CA ILE A 33 -13.32 0.15 0.95
C ILE A 33 -14.15 -1.14 0.89
N PHE A 34 -13.69 -2.13 0.12
CA PHE A 34 -14.37 -3.41 -0.10
C PHE A 34 -14.25 -4.38 1.06
N ASP A 35 -13.46 -4.03 2.08
CA ASP A 35 -13.30 -4.82 3.28
C ASP A 35 -12.83 -6.24 2.97
N TRP A 36 -11.82 -6.33 2.09
CA TRP A 36 -11.34 -7.62 1.61
C TRP A 36 -10.82 -8.46 2.78
N ASN A 37 -11.44 -9.63 2.97
CA ASN A 37 -11.05 -10.60 3.98
C ASN A 37 -9.60 -11.08 3.82
N ILE A 38 -8.99 -10.90 2.63
CA ILE A 38 -7.56 -11.18 2.40
C ILE A 38 -6.64 -10.24 3.20
N ILE A 39 -7.06 -8.99 3.41
CA ILE A 39 -6.26 -7.98 4.14
C ILE A 39 -6.71 -7.85 5.60
N PHE A 40 -8.00 -8.09 5.86
CA PHE A 40 -8.62 -7.95 7.18
C PHE A 40 -9.14 -9.30 7.70
N GLU A 41 -8.32 -10.35 7.58
CA GLU A 41 -8.62 -11.74 7.96
C GLU A 41 -9.55 -11.83 9.18
N ASP A 42 -10.52 -12.75 9.14
CA ASP A 42 -11.50 -12.92 10.22
C ASP A 42 -10.74 -13.23 11.52
N ILE A 43 -10.71 -12.23 12.41
CA ILE A 43 -10.00 -12.31 13.67
C ILE A 43 -10.77 -13.28 14.57
N GLU A 44 -10.45 -14.57 14.48
CA GLU A 44 -10.86 -15.53 15.49
C GLU A 44 -10.28 -15.07 16.83
N ARG A 45 -11.18 -14.69 17.74
CA ARG A 45 -10.96 -13.99 19.01
C ARG A 45 -10.05 -14.72 20.03
N SER A 46 -9.34 -15.79 19.66
CA SER A 46 -8.72 -16.73 20.59
C SER A 46 -7.20 -16.66 20.73
N ASN A 47 -6.45 -16.03 19.81
CA ASN A 47 -4.98 -15.98 19.91
C ASN A 47 -4.42 -14.56 19.76
N TYR A 48 -4.12 -13.95 20.91
CA TYR A 48 -3.39 -12.68 21.00
C TYR A 48 -1.92 -12.85 20.61
N SER A 49 -1.50 -12.22 19.52
CA SER A 49 -0.07 -12.03 19.20
C SER A 49 0.19 -10.57 18.84
N LEU A 50 0.97 -9.88 19.69
CA LEU A 50 1.44 -8.50 19.48
C LEU A 50 2.51 -8.38 18.37
N THR A 51 2.90 -9.51 17.78
CA THR A 51 4.00 -9.60 16.82
C THR A 51 3.52 -9.57 15.37
N LYS A 52 2.20 -9.62 15.13
CA LYS A 52 1.58 -9.54 13.80
C LYS A 52 0.67 -8.31 13.71
N LEU A 53 0.43 -7.84 12.49
CA LEU A 53 -0.56 -6.81 12.15
C LEU A 53 -1.94 -7.05 12.81
N ASP A 54 -2.23 -8.28 13.26
CA ASP A 54 -3.34 -8.68 14.13
C ASP A 54 -3.52 -7.77 15.36
N GLY A 55 -2.46 -7.27 15.97
CA GLY A 55 -2.55 -6.46 17.19
C GLY A 55 -3.31 -5.13 16.99
N ILE A 56 -3.13 -4.47 15.85
CA ILE A 56 -3.79 -3.18 15.55
C ILE A 56 -5.24 -3.41 15.11
N ILE A 57 -5.49 -4.44 14.30
CA ILE A 57 -6.83 -4.76 13.80
C ILE A 57 -7.71 -5.29 14.94
N ASN A 58 -7.14 -6.02 15.91
CA ASN A 58 -7.86 -6.58 17.06
C ASN A 58 -8.09 -5.55 18.20
N LEU A 59 -7.17 -4.58 18.41
CA LEU A 59 -7.38 -3.52 19.42
C LEU A 59 -8.39 -2.45 18.99
N PHE A 60 -8.41 -2.09 17.70
CA PHE A 60 -9.24 -1.00 17.18
C PHE A 60 -10.49 -1.50 16.44
N GLY A 61 -10.57 -2.80 16.18
CA GLY A 61 -11.63 -3.42 15.40
C GLY A 61 -11.46 -3.19 13.89
N ARG A 62 -12.08 -4.08 13.11
CA ARG A 62 -12.13 -4.07 11.64
C ARG A 62 -12.38 -2.67 11.05
N LYS A 63 -13.23 -1.87 11.70
CA LYS A 63 -13.57 -0.51 11.27
C LYS A 63 -12.40 0.49 11.33
N ALA A 64 -11.58 0.47 12.38
CA ALA A 64 -10.48 1.41 12.50
C ALA A 64 -9.20 0.93 11.79
N GLY A 65 -9.00 -0.40 11.65
CA GLY A 65 -7.99 -0.95 10.73
C GLY A 65 -8.23 -0.49 9.28
N ARG A 66 -9.50 -0.46 8.84
CA ARG A 66 -9.89 0.08 7.53
C ARG A 66 -9.61 1.57 7.39
N ILE A 67 -9.92 2.38 8.41
CA ILE A 67 -9.64 3.82 8.39
C ILE A 67 -8.13 4.06 8.29
N PHE A 68 -7.32 3.34 9.08
CA PHE A 68 -5.87 3.45 9.05
C PHE A 68 -5.27 3.02 7.71
N CYS A 69 -5.74 1.89 7.16
CA CYS A 69 -5.36 1.41 5.83
C CYS A 69 -5.75 2.43 4.73
N GLY A 70 -6.94 3.03 4.83
CA GLY A 70 -7.38 4.10 3.96
C GLY A 70 -6.48 5.34 4.03
N ILE A 71 -6.11 5.79 5.22
CA ILE A 71 -5.19 6.93 5.39
C ILE A 71 -3.81 6.61 4.79
N ILE A 72 -3.26 5.43 5.05
CA ILE A 72 -1.99 4.98 4.47
C ILE A 72 -2.06 4.95 2.95
N SER A 73 -3.15 4.43 2.38
CA SER A 73 -3.32 4.35 0.94
C SER A 73 -3.28 5.73 0.27
N ILE A 74 -3.89 6.75 0.89
CA ILE A 74 -3.85 8.14 0.40
C ILE A 74 -2.41 8.68 0.44
N ILE A 75 -1.67 8.41 1.51
CA ILE A 75 -0.26 8.83 1.63
C ILE A 75 0.60 8.18 0.54
N ILE A 76 0.38 6.88 0.27
CA ILE A 76 1.10 6.14 -0.78
C ILE A 76 0.77 6.72 -2.17
N ILE A 77 -0.51 6.96 -2.47
CA ILE A 77 -0.93 7.58 -3.73
C ILE A 77 -0.27 8.96 -3.88
N GLY A 78 -0.31 9.79 -2.82
CA GLY A 78 0.33 11.10 -2.80
C GLY A 78 1.84 11.02 -3.06
N SER A 79 2.53 10.06 -2.45
CA SER A 79 3.97 9.85 -2.67
C SER A 79 4.30 9.47 -4.12
N GLY A 80 3.46 8.66 -4.77
CA GLY A 80 3.62 8.31 -6.18
C GLY A 80 3.38 9.51 -7.11
N ILE A 81 2.40 10.36 -6.80
CA ILE A 81 2.16 11.61 -7.55
C ILE A 81 3.35 12.57 -7.41
N VAL A 82 3.85 12.78 -6.18
CA VAL A 82 5.03 13.61 -5.92
C VAL A 82 6.25 13.06 -6.66
N TRP A 83 6.45 11.74 -6.65
CA TRP A 83 7.52 11.09 -7.38
C TRP A 83 7.48 11.38 -8.89
N ILE A 84 6.31 11.23 -9.52
CA ILE A 84 6.12 11.56 -10.94
C ILE A 84 6.41 13.03 -11.18
N TRP A 85 5.86 13.92 -10.36
CA TRP A 85 6.04 15.36 -10.52
C TRP A 85 7.51 15.77 -10.38
N THR A 86 8.23 15.27 -9.38
CA THR A 86 9.65 15.56 -9.21
C THR A 86 10.48 15.04 -10.38
N ASN A 87 10.23 13.81 -10.85
CA ASN A 87 11.00 13.24 -11.96
C ASN A 87 10.69 13.88 -13.32
N GLN A 88 9.45 14.35 -13.56
CA GLN A 88 9.11 15.07 -14.80
C GLN A 88 9.67 16.49 -14.87
N ASN A 89 9.94 17.14 -13.73
CA ASN A 89 10.51 18.49 -13.70
C ASN A 89 12.04 18.52 -13.66
N ILE A 90 12.70 17.36 -13.55
CA ILE A 90 14.17 17.23 -13.50
C ILE A 90 14.75 16.77 -14.85
N THR A 91 13.96 16.09 -15.69
CA THR A 91 14.26 15.84 -17.12
C THR A 91 13.82 16.99 -18.00
#